data_AF-A0A8T1ANL2-F1
#
_entry.id   AF-A0A8T1ANL2-F1
#
_cell.length_a   1.000
_cell.length_b   1.000
_cell.length_c   1.000
_cell.angle_alpha   90.00
_cell.angle_beta   90.00
_cell.angle_gamma   90.00
#
_symmetry.space_group_name_H-M   'P 1'
#
loop_
_entity.id
_entity.type
_entity.pdbx_description
1 polymer ?
#
loop_
_entity_poly.entity_id
_entity_poly.type
_entity_poly.pdbx_seq_one_letter_code
_entity_poly.pdbx_strand_id
1 'polypeptide(L)' 'MVKSFAPFATTVALLVVAATATSVPDGSWPASTGTVQYSEAYIIKAGEVFDGKMQTFERSDVS' A
#
# COMPACT_ATOMS: atom_id res chain seq x y z
N MET A 1 14.60 40.96 -36.97
CA MET A 1 13.45 40.04 -36.77
C MET A 1 13.87 38.72 -37.39
N VAL A 2 14.32 37.72 -36.63
CA VAL A 2 13.51 36.75 -35.88
C VAL A 2 14.33 36.19 -34.71
N LYS A 3 13.64 35.99 -33.58
CA LYS A 3 14.13 35.47 -32.30
C LYS A 3 14.55 33.99 -32.43
N SER A 4 15.70 33.63 -31.84
CA SER A 4 15.94 32.27 -31.33
C SER A 4 15.38 32.19 -29.91
N PHE A 5 14.80 31.05 -29.52
CA PHE A 5 15.08 30.29 -28.28
C PHE A 5 14.15 29.05 -28.25
N ALA A 6 14.77 27.88 -28.09
CA ALA A 6 14.19 26.55 -28.33
C ALA A 6 13.14 26.13 -27.28
N PRO A 7 11.97 25.57 -27.68
CA PRO A 7 11.01 24.96 -26.75
C PRO A 7 11.05 23.42 -26.86
N PHE A 8 12.23 22.79 -26.77
CA PHE A 8 12.32 21.31 -26.89
C PHE A 8 12.88 20.60 -25.65
N ALA A 9 13.62 21.29 -24.77
CA ALA A 9 14.12 20.67 -23.55
C ALA A 9 13.03 20.46 -22.48
N THR A 10 12.01 21.32 -22.44
CA THR A 10 10.91 21.24 -21.46
C THR A 10 9.97 20.06 -21.72
N THR A 11 9.89 19.57 -22.96
CA THR A 11 8.94 18.53 -23.38
C THR A 11 9.38 17.13 -22.96
N VAL A 12 10.69 16.86 -22.96
CA VAL A 12 11.22 15.53 -22.54
C VAL A 12 11.11 15.36 -21.02
N ALA A 13 11.38 16.41 -20.23
CA ALA A 13 11.27 16.36 -18.78
C ALA A 13 9.83 16.08 -18.30
N LEU A 14 8.82 16.64 -18.97
CA LEU A 14 7.41 16.40 -18.65
C LEU A 14 6.99 14.94 -18.92
N LEU A 15 7.51 14.33 -19.99
CA LEU A 15 7.23 12.94 -20.36
C LEU A 15 7.84 11.95 -19.37
N VAL A 16 9.02 12.24 -18.82
CA VAL A 16 9.66 11.39 -17.79
C VAL A 16 8.86 11.45 -16.48
N VAL A 17 8.40 12.64 -16.07
CA VAL A 17 7.56 12.80 -14.86
C VAL A 17 6.21 12.08 -14.99
N ALA A 18 5.56 12.14 -16.17
CA ALA A 18 4.32 11.42 -16.42
C ALA A 18 4.51 9.89 -16.42
N ALA A 19 5.65 9.39 -16.90
CA ALA A 19 5.96 7.97 -16.91
C ALA A 19 6.31 7.41 -15.51
N THR A 20 6.77 8.25 -14.59
CA THR A 20 7.07 7.88 -13.19
C THR A 20 5.99 8.28 -12.20
N ALA A 21 4.87 8.83 -12.66
CA ALA A 21 3.75 9.19 -11.80
C ALA A 21 3.12 7.91 -11.24
N THR A 22 3.50 7.56 -10.01
CA THR A 22 2.82 6.50 -9.25
C THR A 22 1.38 6.92 -9.03
N SER A 23 0.44 6.00 -9.19
CA SER A 23 -0.97 6.25 -8.90
C SER A 23 -1.11 6.81 -7.49
N VAL A 24 -1.83 7.91 -7.34
CA VAL A 24 -2.22 8.43 -6.03
C VAL A 24 -3.05 7.35 -5.33
N PRO A 25 -2.76 7.00 -4.06
CA PRO A 25 -3.60 6.07 -3.31
C PRO A 25 -5.05 6.54 -3.33
N ASP A 26 -5.96 5.62 -3.64
CA ASP A 26 -7.40 5.88 -3.81
C ASP A 26 -8.14 6.12 -2.47
N GLY A 27 -7.42 6.00 -1.35
CA GLY A 27 -7.98 6.15 0.00
C GLY A 27 -8.78 4.94 0.47
N SER A 28 -8.78 3.84 -0.28
CA SER A 28 -9.40 2.60 0.13
C SER A 28 -8.66 2.01 1.34
N TRP A 29 -9.42 1.52 2.32
CA TRP A 29 -8.84 0.70 3.39
C TRP A 29 -8.33 -0.62 2.81
N PRO A 30 -7.18 -1.13 3.28
CA PRO A 30 -6.69 -2.43 2.84
C PRO A 30 -7.67 -3.53 3.26
N ALA A 31 -7.98 -4.41 2.31
CA ALA A 31 -8.79 -5.59 2.57
C ALA A 31 -8.00 -6.58 3.44
N SER A 32 -8.73 -7.34 4.27
CA SER A 32 -8.15 -8.46 5.01
C SER A 32 -7.57 -9.50 4.04
N THR A 33 -6.43 -10.09 4.39
CA THR A 33 -5.75 -11.12 3.59
C THR A 33 -6.26 -12.53 3.88
N GLY A 34 -7.14 -12.69 4.87
CA GLY A 34 -7.77 -13.95 5.23
C GLY A 34 -8.24 -13.99 6.68
N THR A 35 -8.93 -15.06 7.05
CA THR A 35 -9.41 -15.28 8.42
C THR A 35 -8.64 -16.42 9.09
N VAL A 36 -8.22 -16.19 10.33
CA VAL A 36 -7.64 -17.19 11.23
C VAL A 36 -8.56 -17.31 12.43
N GLN A 37 -8.92 -18.54 12.79
CA GLN A 37 -9.78 -18.79 13.94
C GLN A 37 -9.04 -19.54 15.04
N TYR A 38 -9.26 -19.11 16.28
CA TYR A 38 -8.74 -19.77 17.47
C TYR A 38 -9.88 -20.20 18.39
N SER A 39 -9.81 -21.43 18.91
CA SER A 39 -10.76 -21.93 19.91
C SER A 39 -10.44 -21.45 21.32
N GLU A 40 -9.25 -20.88 21.53
CA GLU A 40 -8.78 -20.35 22.80
C GLU A 40 -7.94 -19.08 22.57
N ALA A 41 -7.51 -18.43 23.65
CA ALA A 41 -6.68 -17.24 23.52
C ALA A 41 -5.30 -17.59 22.92
N TYR A 42 -4.95 -16.97 21.80
CA TYR A 42 -3.59 -17.05 21.26
C TYR A 42 -2.67 -16.09 22.03
N ILE A 43 -1.79 -16.64 22.87
CA ILE A 43 -0.91 -15.87 23.75
C ILE A 43 0.42 -15.59 23.05
N ILE A 44 0.71 -14.31 22.81
CA ILE A 44 2.04 -13.84 22.38
C ILE A 44 2.92 -13.68 23.61
N LYS A 45 4.09 -14.32 23.62
CA LYS A 45 4.99 -14.28 24.79
C LYS A 45 5.76 -12.96 24.85
N ALA A 46 6.27 -12.63 26.04
CA ALA A 46 7.14 -11.47 26.20
C ALA A 46 8.38 -11.58 25.30
N GLY A 47 8.63 -10.55 24.50
CA GLY A 47 9.74 -10.51 23.54
C GLY A 47 9.43 -11.15 22.18
N GLU A 48 8.24 -11.72 21.99
CA GLU A 48 7.80 -12.23 20.70
C GLU A 48 7.18 -11.11 19.85
N VAL A 49 7.53 -11.08 18.56
CA VAL A 49 6.92 -10.18 17.59
C VAL A 49 5.76 -10.91 16.93
N PHE A 50 4.58 -10.30 17.00
CA PHE A 50 3.40 -10.78 16.28
C PHE A 50 3.18 -9.96 15.01
N ASP A 51 3.28 -10.62 13.85
CA ASP A 51 2.86 -10.06 12.57
C ASP A 51 1.52 -10.69 12.16
N GLY A 52 0.46 -9.89 12.29
CA GLY A 52 -0.90 -10.31 11.93
C GLY A 52 -1.15 -10.41 10.42
N LYS A 53 -0.19 -10.04 9.55
CA LYS A 53 -0.27 -10.15 8.08
C LYS A 53 -1.56 -9.59 7.46
N MET A 54 -2.18 -8.61 8.11
CA MET A 54 -3.50 -8.06 7.75
C MET A 54 -4.64 -9.11 7.72
N GLN A 55 -4.56 -10.13 8.56
CA GLN A 55 -5.60 -11.14 8.70
C GLN A 55 -6.66 -10.71 9.73
N THR A 56 -7.85 -11.27 9.59
CA THR A 56 -8.92 -11.21 10.58
C THR A 56 -8.75 -12.36 11.56
N PHE A 57 -8.82 -12.08 12.86
CA PHE A 57 -8.70 -13.09 13.91
C PHE A 57 -10.01 -13.23 14.69
N GLU A 58 -10.54 -14.45 14.75
CA GLU A 58 -11.87 -14.73 15.30
C GLU A 58 -11.83 -15.89 16.29
N ARG A 59 -12.89 -15.99 17.11
CA ARG A 59 -13.12 -17.10 18.02
C ARG A 59 -13.96 -18.16 17.30
N SER A 60 -13.44 -19.38 17.17
CA SER A 60 -14.22 -20.48 16.57
C SER A 60 -15.21 -21.13 17.53
N ASP A 61 -15.14 -20.80 18.82
CA ASP A 61 -15.98 -21.37 19.87
C ASP A 61 -17.07 -20.39 20.36
N VAL A 62 -17.27 -19.27 19.67
CA VAL A 62 -18.32 -18.29 19.95
C VAL A 62 -19.18 -18.10 18.71
N SER A 63 -20.50 -18.30 18.85
CA SER A 63 -21.51 -18.25 17.78
C SER A 63 -22.40 -17.03 17.86
#